data_AF-A0A7W5AJE0-F1
#
_entry.id   AF-A0A7W5AJE0-F1
#
_cell.length_a   1.000
_cell.length_b   1.000
_cell.length_c   1.000
_cell.angle_alpha   90.00
_cell.angle_beta   90.00
_cell.angle_gamma   90.00
#
_symmetry.space_group_name_H-M   'P 1'
#
loop_
_entity.id
_entity.type
_entity.pdbx_description
1 polymer ?
#
loop_
_entity_poly.entity_id
_entity_poly.type
_entity_poly.pdbx_seq_one_letter_code
_entity_poly.pdbx_strand_id
1 'polypeptide(L)'
;MSVAEPSLNRAAGPVPPLIRAVPADRAKLALEFGSGDVRLFDCSRDRLVRDHPGTDWTVFAHPEFFRHLTVDSGAVHWAGDVTLDATYLFAASIPLTGPERDRQFMRVAYRNQAPTPQHPTHHVYYFELVPFGTHPFLIGESINGGHGEMGGATTLRLTDLLAWPGWEEHLALAGCDWAVPLLRADGVTERTAVDAIVREVCRRADTPDSDIHGYQAKPH
;
A
#
# COMPACT_ATOMS: atom_id res chain seq x y z
N MET A 1 18.60 36.18 -36.21
CA MET A 1 18.99 35.06 -35.32
C MET A 1 17.71 34.47 -34.77
N SER A 2 17.24 33.37 -35.35
CA SER A 2 16.06 32.65 -34.86
C SER A 2 16.54 31.61 -33.86
N VAL A 3 16.08 31.71 -32.63
CA VAL A 3 16.30 30.69 -31.60
C VAL A 3 15.43 29.49 -31.97
N ALA A 4 16.06 28.34 -32.17
CA ALA A 4 15.33 27.08 -32.34
C ALA A 4 14.81 26.63 -30.98
N GLU A 5 13.50 26.52 -30.84
CA GLU A 5 12.88 25.79 -29.73
C GLU A 5 13.22 24.29 -29.86
N PRO A 6 13.60 23.59 -28.78
CA PRO A 6 13.79 22.15 -28.86
C PRO A 6 12.42 21.47 -28.95
N SER A 7 12.21 20.76 -30.06
CA SER A 7 11.07 19.91 -30.33
C SER A 7 11.00 18.74 -29.33
N LEU A 8 10.32 18.92 -28.21
CA LEU A 8 9.80 17.85 -27.36
C LEU A 8 8.47 17.37 -27.96
N ASN A 9 8.53 16.72 -29.12
CA ASN A 9 7.38 15.99 -29.62
C ASN A 9 7.84 14.66 -30.23
N ARG A 10 8.30 13.77 -29.34
CA ARG A 10 8.36 12.35 -29.66
C ARG A 10 6.98 11.81 -29.28
N ALA A 11 6.16 11.51 -30.27
CA ALA A 11 4.83 10.96 -30.08
C ALA A 11 4.93 9.65 -29.26
N ALA A 12 4.74 9.75 -27.96
CA ALA A 12 4.50 8.59 -27.11
C ALA A 12 3.13 8.04 -27.54
N GLY A 13 3.06 6.72 -27.76
CA GLY A 13 1.76 6.06 -27.96
C GLY A 13 0.80 6.36 -26.80
N PRO A 14 -0.50 6.06 -26.94
CA PRO A 14 -1.46 6.30 -25.88
C PRO A 14 -1.00 5.62 -24.59
N VAL A 15 -1.01 6.36 -23.48
CA VAL A 15 -0.67 5.80 -22.16
C VAL A 15 -1.73 4.74 -21.83
N PRO A 16 -1.32 3.52 -21.43
CA PRO A 16 -2.28 2.50 -21.05
C PRO A 16 -3.11 2.96 -19.84
N PRO A 17 -4.37 2.53 -19.70
CA PRO A 17 -5.21 2.93 -18.57
C PRO A 17 -4.61 2.45 -17.25
N LEU A 18 -4.77 3.24 -16.18
CA LEU A 18 -4.42 2.82 -14.84
C LEU A 18 -5.40 1.74 -14.37
N ILE A 19 -4.90 0.63 -13.86
CA ILE A 19 -5.69 -0.50 -13.36
C ILE A 19 -5.69 -0.52 -11.84
N ARG A 20 -4.52 -0.32 -11.22
CA ARG A 20 -4.36 -0.25 -9.76
C ARG A 20 -3.37 0.82 -9.37
N ALA A 21 -3.64 1.47 -8.25
CA ALA A 21 -2.64 2.18 -7.49
C ALA A 21 -2.72 1.70 -6.04
N VAL A 22 -1.62 1.17 -5.53
CA VAL A 22 -1.54 0.64 -4.17
C VAL A 22 -0.52 1.45 -3.39
N PRO A 23 -0.92 2.05 -2.25
CA PRO A 23 0.04 2.64 -1.32
C PRO A 23 1.08 1.62 -0.89
N ALA A 24 2.35 1.96 -1.04
CA ALA A 24 3.48 1.20 -0.56
C ALA A 24 4.27 2.00 0.47
N ASP A 25 5.18 1.34 1.18
CA ASP A 25 6.00 1.98 2.20
C ASP A 25 6.77 3.21 1.68
N ARG A 26 7.03 4.16 2.59
CA ARG A 26 7.79 5.41 2.35
C ARG A 26 7.20 6.33 1.28
N ALA A 27 5.89 6.57 1.35
CA ALA A 27 5.17 7.48 0.46
C ALA A 27 5.37 7.13 -1.02
N LYS A 28 5.15 5.86 -1.37
CA LYS A 28 5.24 5.38 -2.75
C LYS A 28 3.92 4.80 -3.20
N LEU A 29 3.69 4.82 -4.51
CA LEU A 29 2.60 4.09 -5.16
C LEU A 29 3.17 3.01 -6.05
N ALA A 30 2.75 1.76 -5.81
CA ALA A 30 2.91 0.69 -6.77
C ALA A 30 1.69 0.69 -7.71
N LEU A 31 1.95 0.90 -8.99
CA LEU A 31 0.97 1.17 -10.03
C LEU A 31 0.93 0.00 -11.00
N GLU A 32 -0.26 -0.40 -11.45
CA GLU A 32 -0.44 -1.35 -12.55
C GLU A 32 -1.22 -0.70 -13.67
N PHE A 33 -0.73 -0.84 -14.89
CA PHE A 33 -1.32 -0.28 -16.09
C PHE A 33 -1.89 -1.39 -16.98
N GLY A 34 -2.80 -1.04 -17.89
CA GLY A 34 -3.50 -1.98 -18.78
C GLY A 34 -2.58 -2.74 -19.73
N SER A 35 -1.31 -2.33 -19.86
CA SER A 35 -0.26 -3.08 -20.56
C SER A 35 0.25 -4.31 -19.77
N GLY A 36 -0.10 -4.42 -18.48
CA GLY A 36 0.50 -5.37 -17.53
C GLY A 36 1.77 -4.83 -16.86
N ASP A 37 2.17 -3.59 -17.18
CA ASP A 37 3.31 -2.95 -16.54
C ASP A 37 2.99 -2.63 -15.09
N VAL A 38 3.86 -3.08 -14.19
CA VAL A 38 3.86 -2.67 -12.79
C VAL A 38 4.99 -1.68 -12.60
N ARG A 39 4.71 -0.53 -11.98
CA ARG A 39 5.64 0.59 -11.85
C ARG A 39 5.62 1.14 -10.43
N LEU A 40 6.71 1.77 -9.99
CA LEU A 40 6.83 2.41 -8.69
C LEU A 40 6.95 3.92 -8.89
N PHE A 41 6.06 4.67 -8.26
CA PHE A 41 6.07 6.12 -8.25
C PHE A 41 6.43 6.61 -6.85
N ASP A 42 7.46 7.45 -6.76
CA ASP A 42 7.82 8.19 -5.55
C ASP A 42 6.88 9.39 -5.38
N CYS A 43 6.07 9.42 -4.31
CA CYS A 43 5.21 10.54 -3.94
C CYS A 43 5.89 11.49 -2.94
N SER A 44 7.22 11.49 -2.84
CA SER A 44 7.93 12.43 -1.97
C SER A 44 7.53 13.88 -2.27
N ARG A 45 7.29 14.65 -1.20
CA ARG A 45 6.86 16.06 -1.30
C ARG A 45 7.83 16.89 -2.15
N ASP A 46 9.13 16.69 -1.98
CA ASP A 46 10.17 17.41 -2.73
C ASP A 46 10.02 17.23 -4.24
N ARG A 47 9.68 16.01 -4.66
CA ARG A 47 9.39 15.72 -6.04
C ARG A 47 8.10 16.38 -6.51
N LEU A 48 7.01 16.22 -5.77
CA LEU A 48 5.71 16.75 -6.16
C LEU A 48 5.71 18.28 -6.24
N VAL A 49 6.39 18.97 -5.32
CA VAL A 49 6.58 20.43 -5.35
C VAL A 49 7.37 20.88 -6.58
N ARG A 50 8.40 20.12 -6.97
CA ARG A 50 9.20 20.42 -8.16
C ARG A 50 8.40 20.21 -9.45
N ASP A 51 7.65 19.11 -9.54
CA ASP A 51 6.96 18.70 -10.76
C ASP A 51 5.64 19.49 -10.96
N HIS A 52 4.97 19.89 -9.86
CA HIS A 52 3.79 20.76 -9.90
C HIS A 52 3.90 21.87 -8.84
N PRO A 53 4.61 22.96 -9.17
CA PRO A 53 4.70 24.10 -8.27
C PRO A 53 3.33 24.76 -8.09
N GLY A 54 3.02 25.17 -6.86
CA GLY A 54 1.77 25.86 -6.53
C GLY A 54 0.62 24.97 -6.07
N THR A 55 0.76 23.64 -6.15
CA THR A 55 -0.18 22.68 -5.55
C THR A 55 0.11 22.52 -4.05
N ASP A 56 -0.94 22.46 -3.23
CA ASP A 56 -0.81 22.08 -1.83
C ASP A 56 -0.67 20.54 -1.71
N TRP A 57 0.51 20.12 -1.28
CA TRP A 57 0.87 18.70 -1.11
C TRP A 57 0.80 18.23 0.34
N THR A 58 0.11 18.96 1.23
CA THR A 58 -0.05 18.60 2.65
C THR A 58 -0.69 17.23 2.88
N VAL A 59 -1.52 16.75 1.95
CA VAL A 59 -2.10 15.39 1.99
C VAL A 59 -1.03 14.28 2.03
N PHE A 60 0.17 14.53 1.51
CA PHE A 60 1.28 13.58 1.55
C PHE A 60 2.12 13.67 2.84
N ALA A 61 1.82 14.60 3.74
CA ALA A 61 2.56 14.77 5.01
C ALA A 61 2.17 13.71 6.06
N HIS A 62 0.96 13.13 5.95
CA HIS A 62 0.46 12.12 6.87
C HIS A 62 0.20 10.80 6.13
N PRO A 63 0.70 9.67 6.62
CA PRO A 63 0.49 8.36 6.00
C PRO A 63 -0.99 8.01 5.79
N GLU A 64 -1.88 8.38 6.72
CA GLU A 64 -3.32 8.14 6.59
C GLU A 64 -3.94 8.94 5.45
N PHE A 65 -3.69 10.25 5.40
CA PHE A 65 -4.15 11.09 4.30
C PHE A 65 -3.63 10.60 2.95
N PHE A 66 -2.36 10.17 2.88
CA PHE A 66 -1.77 9.59 1.68
C PHE A 66 -2.45 8.27 1.26
N ARG A 67 -2.84 7.42 2.21
CA ARG A 67 -3.54 6.17 1.89
C ARG A 67 -5.00 6.38 1.55
N HIS A 68 -5.60 7.50 1.96
CA HIS A 68 -6.98 7.83 1.64
C HIS A 68 -7.12 8.30 0.19
N LEU A 69 -7.04 7.34 -0.72
CA LEU A 69 -7.07 7.57 -2.16
C LEU A 69 -8.20 6.79 -2.85
N THR A 70 -8.64 7.32 -3.99
CA THR A 70 -9.49 6.63 -4.95
C THR A 70 -8.80 6.56 -6.31
N VAL A 71 -9.12 5.54 -7.09
CA VAL A 71 -8.47 5.27 -8.38
C VAL A 71 -9.53 5.08 -9.44
N ASP A 72 -9.33 5.72 -10.59
CA ASP A 72 -10.01 5.38 -11.83
C ASP A 72 -8.99 5.11 -12.95
N SER A 73 -9.46 4.85 -14.17
CA SER A 73 -8.58 4.52 -15.29
C SER A 73 -7.66 5.66 -15.74
N GLY A 74 -8.01 6.89 -15.38
CA GLY A 74 -7.33 8.11 -15.79
C GLY A 74 -6.48 8.75 -14.69
N ALA A 75 -6.71 8.47 -13.41
CA ALA A 75 -5.97 9.12 -12.34
C ALA A 75 -6.05 8.43 -10.96
N VAL A 76 -5.21 8.91 -10.05
CA VAL A 76 -5.33 8.71 -8.60
C VAL A 76 -5.75 10.02 -7.96
N HIS A 77 -6.72 9.96 -7.06
CA HIS A 77 -7.30 11.12 -6.38
C HIS A 77 -7.17 10.99 -4.88
N TRP A 78 -6.97 12.14 -4.23
CA TRP A 78 -7.01 12.31 -2.79
C TRP A 78 -7.97 13.45 -2.42
N ALA A 79 -8.23 13.62 -1.13
CA ALA A 79 -8.97 14.77 -0.61
C ALA A 79 -8.31 16.11 -1.00
N GLY A 80 -9.13 17.17 -1.05
CA GLY A 80 -8.66 18.52 -1.40
C GLY A 80 -8.36 18.71 -2.88
N ASP A 81 -9.04 17.97 -3.76
CA ASP A 81 -8.90 18.00 -5.22
C ASP A 81 -7.49 17.65 -5.74
N VAL A 82 -6.66 17.03 -4.89
CA VAL A 82 -5.32 16.58 -5.27
C VAL A 82 -5.44 15.36 -6.17
N THR A 83 -4.97 15.51 -7.41
CA THR A 83 -5.06 14.47 -8.45
C THR A 83 -3.73 14.31 -9.17
N LEU A 84 -3.32 13.07 -9.40
CA LEU A 84 -2.20 12.71 -10.28
C LEU A 84 -2.74 11.87 -11.44
N ASP A 85 -2.62 12.38 -12.67
CA ASP A 85 -3.12 11.69 -13.85
C ASP A 85 -2.23 10.51 -14.27
N ALA A 86 -2.84 9.53 -14.93
CA ALA A 86 -2.19 8.30 -15.38
C ALA A 86 -1.04 8.57 -16.36
N THR A 87 -1.08 9.64 -17.14
CA THR A 87 -0.01 10.00 -18.08
C THR A 87 1.24 10.44 -17.33
N TYR A 88 1.08 11.34 -16.37
CA TYR A 88 2.16 11.76 -15.47
C TYR A 88 2.69 10.57 -14.66
N LEU A 89 1.80 9.80 -14.04
CA LEU A 89 2.18 8.64 -13.23
C LEU A 89 2.95 7.59 -14.06
N PHE A 90 2.55 7.32 -15.30
CA PHE A 90 3.26 6.40 -16.18
C PHE A 90 4.65 6.93 -16.56
N ALA A 91 4.71 8.17 -17.02
CA ALA A 91 5.96 8.79 -17.49
C ALA A 91 6.99 8.94 -16.37
N ALA A 92 6.53 9.18 -15.15
CA ALA A 92 7.37 9.59 -14.04
C ALA A 92 7.60 8.46 -13.01
N SER A 93 7.00 7.27 -13.20
CA SER A 93 7.32 6.08 -12.39
C SER A 93 8.44 5.25 -13.03
N ILE A 94 9.05 4.35 -12.24
CA ILE A 94 10.04 3.38 -12.73
C ILE A 94 9.39 1.99 -12.87
N PRO A 95 9.69 1.19 -13.91
CA PRO A 95 9.20 -0.19 -14.00
C PRO A 95 9.69 -1.04 -12.82
N LEU A 96 8.83 -1.95 -12.33
CA LEU A 96 9.17 -2.95 -11.32
C LEU A 96 9.34 -4.33 -11.97
N THR A 97 10.52 -4.92 -11.77
CA THR A 97 10.86 -6.30 -12.13
C THR A 97 10.44 -7.28 -11.04
N GLY A 98 10.45 -8.59 -11.33
CA GLY A 98 9.91 -9.64 -10.45
C GLY A 98 10.29 -9.49 -8.97
N PRO A 99 11.58 -9.57 -8.60
CA PRO A 99 12.01 -9.45 -7.20
C PRO A 99 11.69 -8.09 -6.55
N GLU A 100 11.52 -7.04 -7.34
CA GLU A 100 11.18 -5.71 -6.82
C GLU A 100 9.70 -5.61 -6.47
N ARG A 101 8.84 -6.38 -7.16
CA ARG A 101 7.40 -6.47 -6.84
C ARG A 101 7.17 -7.10 -5.48
N ASP A 102 7.95 -8.13 -5.13
CA ASP A 102 7.89 -8.81 -3.82
C ASP A 102 8.32 -7.89 -2.65
N ARG A 103 8.96 -6.75 -2.94
CA ARG A 103 9.39 -5.76 -1.94
C ARG A 103 8.40 -4.61 -1.76
N GLN A 104 7.33 -4.57 -2.54
CA GLN A 104 6.30 -3.56 -2.38
C GLN A 104 5.26 -4.12 -1.44
N PHE A 105 5.34 -3.73 -0.17
CA PHE A 105 4.35 -4.11 0.83
C PHE A 105 3.48 -2.91 1.22
N MET A 106 2.23 -3.23 1.56
CA MET A 106 1.27 -2.31 2.13
C MET A 106 0.82 -2.87 3.47
N ARG A 107 1.05 -2.13 4.54
CA ARG A 107 0.52 -2.50 5.86
C ARG A 107 -1.00 -2.40 5.86
N VAL A 108 -1.66 -3.48 6.29
CA VAL A 108 -3.12 -3.50 6.51
C VAL A 108 -3.42 -3.21 7.97
N ALA A 109 -2.72 -3.89 8.89
CA ALA A 109 -2.93 -3.76 10.32
C ALA A 109 -1.66 -4.09 11.11
N TYR A 110 -1.51 -3.48 12.29
CA TYR A 110 -0.35 -3.64 13.15
C TYR A 110 -0.74 -3.26 14.58
N ARG A 111 -0.99 -4.24 15.45
CA ARG A 111 -1.54 -3.98 16.78
C ARG A 111 -0.76 -4.66 17.88
N ASN A 112 -0.36 -3.86 18.86
CA ASN A 112 0.26 -4.34 20.08
C ASN A 112 -0.83 -4.88 21.02
N GLN A 113 -0.74 -6.16 21.37
CA GLN A 113 -1.58 -6.86 22.34
C GLN A 113 -0.98 -6.84 23.74
N ALA A 114 0.22 -6.26 23.90
CA ALA A 114 0.78 -6.03 25.23
C ALA A 114 -0.06 -4.99 26.01
N PRO A 115 -0.15 -5.13 27.35
CA PRO A 115 0.53 -6.14 28.16
C PRO A 115 -0.14 -7.53 28.09
N THR A 116 0.67 -8.57 27.93
CA THR A 116 0.29 -9.96 28.19
C THR A 116 1.08 -10.50 29.39
N PRO A 117 0.69 -11.64 30.02
CA PRO A 117 1.42 -12.20 31.15
C PRO A 117 2.91 -12.47 30.86
N GLN A 118 3.24 -12.76 29.60
CA GLN A 118 4.60 -13.05 29.15
C GLN A 118 5.30 -11.81 28.57
N HIS A 119 4.54 -10.89 27.98
CA HIS A 119 5.08 -9.76 27.22
C HIS A 119 4.45 -8.44 27.70
N PRO A 120 5.09 -7.76 28.66
CA PRO A 120 4.49 -6.59 29.31
C PRO A 120 4.43 -5.35 28.40
N THR A 121 5.26 -5.29 27.34
CA THR A 121 5.42 -4.06 26.55
C THR A 121 5.28 -4.26 25.05
N HIS A 122 5.58 -5.45 24.52
CA HIS A 122 5.62 -5.68 23.06
C HIS A 122 5.21 -7.10 22.70
N HIS A 123 4.01 -7.21 22.15
CA HIS A 123 3.46 -8.43 21.56
C HIS A 123 2.56 -8.01 20.41
N VAL A 124 3.16 -7.82 19.23
CA VAL A 124 2.48 -7.27 18.08
C VAL A 124 2.05 -8.36 17.13
N TYR A 125 0.79 -8.30 16.71
CA TYR A 125 0.28 -9.02 15.55
C TYR A 125 0.13 -8.06 14.39
N TYR A 126 0.54 -8.49 13.21
CA TYR A 126 0.43 -7.67 12.01
C TYR A 126 0.02 -8.49 10.78
N PHE A 127 -0.59 -7.77 9.85
CA PHE A 127 -1.01 -8.28 8.56
C PHE A 127 -0.69 -7.23 7.51
N GLU A 128 0.02 -7.64 6.45
CA GLU A 128 0.45 -6.79 5.36
C GLU A 128 0.16 -7.48 4.02
N LEU A 129 0.06 -6.70 2.96
CA LEU A 129 -0.06 -7.22 1.60
C LEU A 129 1.22 -7.01 0.82
N VAL A 130 1.54 -7.94 -0.07
CA VAL A 130 2.55 -7.80 -1.13
C VAL A 130 1.81 -7.82 -2.47
N PRO A 131 1.19 -6.69 -2.90
CA PRO A 131 0.07 -6.67 -3.83
C PRO A 131 0.39 -7.10 -5.27
N PHE A 132 1.68 -7.17 -5.59
CA PHE A 132 2.23 -7.57 -6.90
C PHE A 132 3.21 -8.74 -6.79
N GLY A 133 3.36 -9.30 -5.58
CA GLY A 133 4.24 -10.41 -5.31
C GLY A 133 3.58 -11.76 -5.58
N THR A 134 4.39 -12.80 -5.52
CA THR A 134 3.93 -14.19 -5.74
C THR A 134 3.11 -14.76 -4.57
N HIS A 135 3.29 -14.20 -3.37
CA HIS A 135 2.63 -14.62 -2.13
C HIS A 135 2.12 -13.34 -1.44
N PRO A 136 0.90 -12.88 -1.78
CA PRO A 136 0.50 -11.52 -1.47
C PRO A 136 0.05 -11.29 -0.03
N PHE A 137 -0.10 -12.34 0.79
CA PHE A 137 -0.54 -12.19 2.18
C PHE A 137 0.61 -12.41 3.13
N LEU A 138 1.03 -11.36 3.83
CA LEU A 138 2.07 -11.44 4.84
C LEU A 138 1.41 -11.39 6.22
N ILE A 139 1.58 -12.47 6.97
CA ILE A 139 1.10 -12.61 8.35
C ILE A 139 2.30 -12.72 9.28
N GLY A 140 2.28 -12.00 10.39
CA GLY A 140 3.40 -12.05 11.32
C GLY A 140 3.11 -11.59 12.73
N GLU A 141 4.05 -11.96 13.60
CA GLU A 141 4.04 -11.71 15.03
C GLU A 141 5.44 -11.19 15.43
N SER A 142 5.49 -10.17 16.27
CA SER A 142 6.72 -9.59 16.80
C SER A 142 6.64 -9.48 18.32
N ILE A 143 7.57 -10.12 19.02
CA ILE A 143 7.60 -10.25 20.47
C ILE A 143 8.88 -9.60 21.02
N ASN A 144 8.77 -8.92 22.17
CA ASN A 144 9.86 -8.24 22.90
C ASN A 144 10.54 -7.04 22.19
N GLY A 145 10.39 -6.89 20.87
CA GLY A 145 10.84 -5.75 20.07
C GLY A 145 12.38 -5.63 19.92
N GLY A 146 12.87 -5.24 18.74
CA GLY A 146 14.30 -4.96 18.51
C GLY A 146 15.18 -6.21 18.49
N HIS A 147 16.50 -6.06 18.67
CA HIS A 147 17.55 -7.07 18.37
C HIS A 147 17.46 -8.41 19.14
N GLY A 148 16.48 -8.59 20.03
CA GLY A 148 16.17 -9.85 20.71
C GLY A 148 14.97 -10.60 20.11
N GLU A 149 14.61 -10.31 18.85
CA GLU A 149 13.43 -10.79 18.10
C GLU A 149 13.02 -12.23 18.48
N MET A 150 11.89 -12.36 19.17
CA MET A 150 11.06 -13.57 19.10
C MET A 150 9.84 -13.25 18.22
N GLY A 151 9.33 -14.25 17.51
CA GLY A 151 8.28 -14.06 16.51
C GLY A 151 8.76 -14.40 15.10
N GLY A 152 7.93 -14.12 14.11
CA GLY A 152 8.19 -14.47 12.72
C GLY A 152 7.11 -13.93 11.79
N ALA A 153 7.43 -13.94 10.51
CA ALA A 153 6.47 -13.66 9.45
C ALA A 153 6.57 -14.73 8.37
N THR A 154 5.46 -14.92 7.66
CA THR A 154 5.41 -15.74 6.47
C THR A 154 4.53 -15.07 5.43
N THR A 155 4.92 -15.22 4.16
CA THR A 155 4.12 -14.80 3.00
C THR A 155 3.40 -16.00 2.44
N LEU A 156 2.10 -15.88 2.22
CA LEU A 156 1.20 -16.95 1.83
C LEU A 156 0.44 -16.57 0.57
N ARG A 157 0.08 -17.57 -0.23
CA ARG A 157 -1.01 -17.45 -1.21
C ARG A 157 -2.35 -17.50 -0.50
N LEU A 158 -3.42 -17.08 -1.17
CA LEU A 158 -4.76 -17.09 -0.56
C LEU A 158 -5.16 -18.47 0.00
N THR A 159 -4.93 -19.53 -0.79
CA THR A 159 -5.28 -20.90 -0.37
C THR A 159 -4.52 -21.34 0.88
N ASP A 160 -3.27 -20.90 1.01
CA ASP A 160 -2.37 -21.33 2.08
C ASP A 160 -2.70 -20.52 3.35
N LEU A 161 -3.09 -19.25 3.22
CA LEU A 161 -3.64 -18.44 4.32
C LEU A 161 -4.93 -19.06 4.86
N LEU A 162 -5.89 -19.40 4.00
CA LEU A 162 -7.18 -19.97 4.43
C LEU A 162 -7.03 -21.36 5.07
N ALA A 163 -5.96 -22.08 4.74
CA ALA A 163 -5.62 -23.36 5.36
C ALA A 163 -4.79 -23.20 6.65
N TRP A 164 -4.25 -22.01 6.93
CA TRP A 164 -3.40 -21.77 8.09
C TRP A 164 -4.23 -21.77 9.39
N PRO A 165 -3.95 -22.65 10.37
CA PRO A 165 -4.74 -22.71 11.59
C PRO A 165 -4.70 -21.37 12.36
N GLY A 166 -5.87 -20.86 12.75
CA GLY A 166 -5.96 -19.64 13.56
C GLY A 166 -5.82 -18.33 12.78
N TRP A 167 -5.83 -18.35 11.44
CA TRP A 167 -5.68 -17.12 10.64
C TRP A 167 -6.70 -16.04 11.00
N GLU A 168 -7.97 -16.38 11.21
CA GLU A 168 -9.01 -15.43 11.64
C GLU A 168 -8.71 -14.79 12.99
N GLU A 169 -8.27 -15.59 13.96
CA GLU A 169 -7.89 -15.09 15.29
C GLU A 169 -6.69 -14.15 15.17
N HIS A 170 -5.71 -14.49 14.34
CA HIS A 170 -4.57 -13.61 14.07
C HIS A 170 -5.01 -12.28 13.45
N LEU A 171 -5.93 -12.27 12.49
CA LEU A 171 -6.44 -11.01 11.93
C LEU A 171 -7.18 -10.19 13.00
N ALA A 172 -7.94 -10.82 13.89
CA ALA A 172 -8.57 -10.14 15.02
C ALA A 172 -7.53 -9.52 15.98
N LEU A 173 -6.48 -10.26 16.32
CA LEU A 173 -5.37 -9.77 17.14
C LEU A 173 -4.57 -8.68 16.43
N ALA A 174 -4.42 -8.75 15.11
CA ALA A 174 -3.77 -7.71 14.32
C ALA A 174 -4.63 -6.45 14.18
N GLY A 175 -5.96 -6.56 14.36
CA GLY A 175 -6.89 -5.44 14.25
C GLY A 175 -7.62 -5.31 12.92
N CYS A 176 -7.61 -6.37 12.09
CA CYS A 176 -8.24 -6.41 10.78
C CYS A 176 -9.18 -7.60 10.59
N ASP A 177 -9.94 -7.97 11.62
CA ASP A 177 -11.03 -8.96 11.53
C ASP A 177 -12.04 -8.61 10.42
N TRP A 178 -12.22 -7.33 10.10
CA TRP A 178 -13.00 -6.88 8.95
C TRP A 178 -12.57 -7.46 7.59
N ALA A 179 -11.33 -7.93 7.45
CA ALA A 179 -10.84 -8.53 6.20
C ALA A 179 -11.24 -10.01 6.05
N VAL A 180 -11.62 -10.69 7.14
CA VAL A 180 -12.08 -12.09 7.12
C VAL A 180 -13.22 -12.32 6.11
N PRO A 181 -14.34 -11.56 6.13
CA PRO A 181 -15.40 -11.75 5.13
C PRO A 181 -14.95 -11.47 3.69
N LEU A 182 -13.96 -10.59 3.48
CA LEU A 182 -13.41 -10.31 2.14
C LEU A 182 -12.59 -11.50 1.61
N LEU A 183 -11.83 -12.15 2.50
CA LEU A 183 -11.00 -13.32 2.20
C LEU A 183 -11.81 -14.61 2.02
N ARG A 184 -13.04 -14.67 2.57
CA ARG A 184 -13.96 -15.80 2.48
C ARG A 184 -15.07 -15.65 1.43
N ALA A 185 -15.12 -14.51 0.74
CA ALA A 185 -16.18 -14.25 -0.23
C ALA A 185 -16.25 -15.37 -1.29
N ASP A 186 -17.47 -15.77 -1.68
CA ASP A 186 -17.65 -16.82 -2.68
C ASP A 186 -17.02 -16.41 -4.03
N GLY A 187 -16.34 -17.35 -4.68
CA GLY A 187 -15.61 -17.11 -5.93
C GLY A 187 -14.43 -16.13 -5.82
N VAL A 188 -13.98 -15.79 -4.60
CA VAL A 188 -12.83 -14.90 -4.42
C VAL A 188 -11.56 -15.51 -5.00
N THR A 189 -10.83 -14.69 -5.74
CA THR A 189 -9.50 -15.01 -6.24
C THR A 189 -8.48 -14.25 -5.41
N GLU A 190 -7.22 -14.68 -5.45
CA GLU A 190 -6.13 -13.95 -4.80
C GLU A 190 -6.10 -12.47 -5.21
N ARG A 191 -6.25 -12.19 -6.50
CA ARG A 191 -6.29 -10.83 -7.02
C ARG A 191 -7.47 -10.03 -6.46
N THR A 192 -8.68 -10.58 -6.50
CA THR A 192 -9.88 -9.86 -6.04
C THR A 192 -9.89 -9.67 -4.53
N ALA A 193 -9.31 -10.60 -3.76
CA ALA A 193 -9.10 -10.43 -2.32
C ALA A 193 -8.13 -9.29 -2.00
N VAL A 194 -6.96 -9.25 -2.65
CA VAL A 194 -5.98 -8.17 -2.49
C VAL A 194 -6.62 -6.82 -2.85
N ASP A 195 -7.34 -6.73 -3.97
CA ASP A 195 -7.96 -5.50 -4.42
C ASP A 195 -9.08 -5.03 -3.48
N ALA A 196 -9.86 -5.95 -2.91
CA ALA A 196 -10.87 -5.65 -1.92
C ALA A 196 -10.25 -5.10 -0.63
N ILE A 197 -9.17 -5.71 -0.14
CA ILE A 197 -8.48 -5.27 1.08
C ILE A 197 -7.80 -3.91 0.84
N VAL A 198 -7.11 -3.71 -0.30
CA VAL A 198 -6.52 -2.40 -0.64
C VAL A 198 -7.58 -1.31 -0.66
N ARG A 199 -8.72 -1.55 -1.33
CA ARG A 199 -9.82 -0.58 -1.38
C ARG A 199 -10.34 -0.26 0.01
N GLU A 200 -10.50 -1.27 0.86
CA GLU A 200 -11.02 -1.08 2.21
C GLU A 200 -10.01 -0.36 3.13
N VAL A 201 -8.70 -0.63 2.99
CA VAL A 201 -7.64 0.14 3.66
C VAL A 201 -7.71 1.61 3.24
N CYS A 202 -7.78 1.89 1.94
CA CYS A 202 -7.85 3.27 1.44
C CYS A 202 -9.13 3.98 1.90
N ARG A 203 -10.27 3.28 1.97
CA ARG A 203 -11.54 3.84 2.46
C ARG A 203 -11.51 4.14 3.96
N ARG A 204 -10.85 3.30 4.75
CA ARG A 204 -10.74 3.45 6.20
C ARG A 204 -9.68 4.48 6.61
N ALA A 205 -8.67 4.69 5.78
CA ALA A 205 -7.59 5.63 6.07
C ALA A 205 -8.16 7.02 6.39
N ASP A 206 -7.61 7.67 7.41
CA ASP A 206 -8.11 8.96 7.92
C ASP A 206 -9.58 8.96 8.37
N THR A 207 -10.05 7.82 8.89
CA THR A 207 -11.36 7.72 9.54
C THR A 207 -11.22 7.10 10.92
N PRO A 208 -12.25 7.15 11.77
CA PRO A 208 -12.26 6.41 13.04
C PRO A 208 -12.06 4.90 12.88
N ASP A 209 -12.30 4.35 11.69
CA ASP A 209 -12.12 2.94 11.36
C ASP A 209 -10.67 2.60 10.94
N SER A 210 -9.78 3.59 10.84
CA SER A 210 -8.35 3.34 10.56
C SER A 210 -7.68 2.71 11.77
N ASP A 211 -6.85 1.68 11.54
CA ASP A 211 -6.07 1.00 12.58
C ASP A 211 -4.82 1.82 12.98
N ILE A 212 -5.03 3.09 13.32
CA ILE A 212 -4.00 4.06 13.72
C ILE A 212 -3.27 3.68 15.02
N HIS A 213 -3.81 2.74 15.79
CA HIS A 213 -3.26 2.33 17.08
C HIS A 213 -1.84 1.73 16.96
N GLY A 214 -1.45 1.25 15.77
CA GLY A 214 -0.10 0.78 15.46
C GLY A 214 0.92 1.87 15.09
N TYR A 215 0.48 3.11 14.85
CA TYR A 215 1.32 4.20 14.36
C TYR A 215 1.96 5.04 15.47
N GLN A 216 1.99 4.55 16.71
CA GLN A 216 2.88 5.13 17.72
C GLN A 216 4.33 4.80 17.35
N ALA A 217 4.87 5.55 16.40
CA ALA A 217 6.31 5.74 16.29
C ALA A 217 6.78 6.09 17.71
N LYS A 218 7.79 5.36 18.21
CA LYS A 218 8.48 5.76 19.42
C LYS A 218 8.79 7.25 19.28
N PRO A 219 8.44 8.11 20.26
CA PRO A 219 8.89 9.49 20.22
C PRO A 219 10.41 9.45 20.13
N HIS A 220 10.95 10.00 19.04
CA HIS A 220 12.39 10.23 18.88
C HIS A 220 12.84 11.31 19.85
#